data_AF-A0A9R1BUH4-F1
#
_entry.id   AF-A0A9R1BUH4-F1
#
_cell.length_a   1.000
_cell.length_b   1.000
_cell.length_c   1.000
_cell.angle_alpha   90.00
_cell.angle_beta   90.00
_cell.angle_gamma   90.00
#
_symmetry.space_group_name_H-M   'P 1'
#
loop_
_entity.id
_entity.type
_entity.pdbx_description
1 polymer ?
#
loop_
_entity_poly.entity_id
_entity_poly.type
_entity_poly.pdbx_seq_one_letter_code
_entity_poly.pdbx_strand_id
1 'polypeptide(L)'
;MAAAPTTKAAPAVAFSTAAERDGYAQYNHTDACQHLRWTARESYEYMYARPWSRVVDFYAELVRTGAGAAGLAELFGKDEKDHLRDTNGEEPLASSEKQMSVKSSKGRGGRWERANFKIVLSYHGGSFDGWQKQPDLNTVQGLVEKHLGQFVDERKAKQLQERSLPIEGCATVAGRTDKGVTALQQVCSFYTWRKDVQPADIKDTINEASPDKIKSLVVSEVSREFHPNFSAKWRRYLYIFPLDGDAKSISEDEQSSMILENPEYKAPRSFDVAKVDKIIRQLEGKMLSYKIFARDTQASRSDGPATECFMFHSRAAVTKLYSADENCKESTPVMCVELVANRFLRKDG
;
A
#
# COMPACT_ATOMS: atom_id res chain seq x y z
N MET A 1 -1.29 -42.48 -51.58
CA MET A 1 -0.19 -41.93 -50.76
C MET A 1 -0.75 -40.80 -49.92
N ALA A 2 -0.91 -41.02 -48.63
CA ALA A 2 -1.41 -40.02 -47.69
C ALA A 2 -0.25 -39.13 -47.22
N ALA A 3 -0.39 -37.81 -47.36
CA ALA A 3 0.53 -36.86 -46.77
C ALA A 3 -0.02 -36.44 -45.39
N ALA A 4 0.74 -36.72 -44.34
CA ALA A 4 0.44 -36.36 -42.97
C ALA A 4 0.53 -34.83 -42.78
N PRO A 5 -0.38 -34.18 -42.03
CA PRO A 5 -0.20 -32.80 -41.61
C PRO A 5 0.81 -32.76 -40.46
N THR A 6 1.90 -32.02 -40.69
CA THR A 6 2.91 -31.71 -39.68
C THR A 6 2.32 -30.78 -38.61
N THR A 7 2.22 -31.27 -37.38
CA THR A 7 1.89 -30.49 -36.20
C THR A 7 2.99 -29.46 -35.92
N LYS A 8 2.72 -28.19 -36.18
CA LYS A 8 3.52 -27.07 -35.68
C LYS A 8 3.18 -26.88 -34.20
N ALA A 9 4.18 -27.04 -33.34
CA ALA A 9 4.06 -26.75 -31.90
C ALA A 9 3.60 -25.30 -31.68
N ALA A 10 2.67 -25.09 -30.75
CA ALA A 10 2.27 -23.76 -30.30
C ALA A 10 3.49 -23.01 -29.74
N PRO A 11 3.68 -21.72 -30.07
CA PRO A 11 4.79 -20.97 -29.53
C PRO A 11 4.58 -20.82 -28.03
N ALA A 12 5.62 -21.14 -27.26
CA ALA A 12 5.73 -20.74 -25.86
C ALA A 12 5.48 -19.24 -25.75
N VAL A 13 4.86 -18.81 -24.65
CA VAL A 13 4.62 -17.39 -24.31
C VAL A 13 5.93 -16.61 -24.47
N ALA A 14 6.13 -16.05 -25.65
CA ALA A 14 7.10 -15.01 -25.87
C ALA A 14 6.38 -13.73 -25.48
N PHE A 15 6.82 -13.13 -24.38
CA PHE A 15 6.73 -11.67 -24.28
C PHE A 15 7.21 -11.17 -25.63
N SER A 16 6.33 -10.50 -26.37
CA SER A 16 6.75 -9.75 -27.55
C SER A 16 7.98 -8.98 -27.12
N THR A 17 9.11 -9.25 -27.78
CA THR A 17 10.29 -8.39 -27.76
C THR A 17 9.89 -7.10 -28.47
N ALA A 18 8.92 -6.39 -27.91
CA ALA A 18 8.54 -5.05 -28.27
C ALA A 18 9.67 -4.18 -27.74
N ALA A 19 10.71 -4.08 -28.56
CA ALA A 19 11.83 -3.17 -28.52
C ALA A 19 12.26 -2.75 -27.09
N GLU A 20 13.31 -3.41 -26.59
CA GLU A 20 14.23 -2.82 -25.62
C GLU A 20 14.86 -1.55 -26.24
N ARG A 21 14.08 -0.48 -26.35
CA ARG A 21 14.59 0.88 -26.47
C ARG A 21 14.54 1.42 -25.05
N ASP A 22 15.72 1.54 -24.44
CA ASP A 22 16.01 2.09 -23.11
C ASP A 22 16.01 1.11 -21.90
N GLY A 23 15.87 -0.21 -22.08
CA GLY A 23 16.10 -1.18 -20.99
C GLY A 23 14.99 -1.28 -19.93
N TYR A 24 13.81 -0.70 -20.21
CA TYR A 24 12.62 -0.82 -19.36
C TYR A 24 11.59 -1.76 -20.01
N ALA A 25 10.93 -2.60 -19.20
CA ALA A 25 9.78 -3.38 -19.66
C ALA A 25 8.59 -2.43 -19.84
N GLN A 26 8.13 -2.14 -21.07
CA GLN A 26 7.02 -1.24 -21.34
C GLN A 26 5.70 -2.03 -21.43
N TYR A 27 4.64 -1.59 -20.73
CA TYR A 27 3.28 -2.09 -20.94
C TYR A 27 2.36 -0.94 -21.33
N ASN A 28 1.70 -1.08 -22.48
CA ASN A 28 0.64 -0.18 -22.90
C ASN A 28 -0.67 -0.97 -23.00
N HIS A 29 -1.68 -0.50 -22.26
CA HIS A 29 -3.00 -1.14 -22.18
C HIS A 29 -3.76 -1.17 -23.52
N THR A 30 -3.30 -0.45 -24.55
CA THR A 30 -3.83 -0.54 -25.92
C THR A 30 -3.04 -1.52 -26.80
N ASP A 31 -1.92 -2.06 -26.33
CA ASP A 31 -1.13 -3.03 -27.11
C ASP A 31 -1.96 -4.30 -27.34
N ALA A 32 -1.83 -4.88 -28.53
CA ALA A 32 -2.51 -6.11 -28.89
C ALA A 32 -2.20 -7.20 -27.86
N CYS A 33 -3.24 -7.74 -27.25
CA CYS A 33 -3.14 -8.86 -26.33
C CYS A 33 -3.64 -10.10 -27.03
N GLN A 34 -2.91 -11.20 -26.89
CA GLN A 34 -3.38 -12.51 -27.36
C GLN A 34 -4.55 -13.04 -26.52
N HIS A 35 -4.86 -12.39 -25.39
CA HIS A 35 -5.95 -12.74 -24.49
C HIS A 35 -7.00 -11.64 -24.46
N LEU A 36 -8.27 -12.03 -24.33
CA LEU A 36 -9.37 -11.09 -24.07
C LEU A 36 -9.07 -10.31 -22.78
N ARG A 37 -9.15 -8.99 -22.87
CA ARG A 37 -9.03 -8.09 -21.72
C ARG A 37 -10.42 -7.64 -21.31
N TRP A 38 -10.66 -7.57 -20.00
CA TRP A 38 -11.79 -6.79 -19.51
C TRP A 38 -11.62 -5.32 -19.88
N THR A 39 -12.72 -4.72 -20.33
CA THR A 39 -12.87 -3.27 -20.35
C THR A 39 -12.85 -2.71 -18.93
N ALA A 40 -12.65 -1.40 -18.79
CA ALA A 40 -12.75 -0.74 -17.49
C ALA A 40 -14.13 -0.94 -16.83
N ARG A 41 -15.19 -0.98 -17.66
CA ARG A 41 -16.56 -1.24 -17.21
C ARG A 41 -16.72 -2.67 -16.69
N GLU A 42 -16.28 -3.67 -17.44
CA GLU A 42 -16.35 -5.07 -17.00
C GLU A 42 -15.52 -5.30 -15.74
N SER A 43 -14.34 -4.68 -15.64
CA SER A 43 -13.52 -4.71 -14.43
C SER A 43 -14.26 -4.12 -13.23
N TYR A 44 -14.96 -3.00 -13.41
CA TYR A 44 -15.76 -2.37 -12.37
C TYR A 44 -16.95 -3.24 -11.96
N GLU A 45 -17.74 -3.73 -12.92
CA GLU A 45 -18.90 -4.60 -12.67
C GLU A 45 -18.47 -5.88 -11.95
N TYR A 46 -17.33 -6.47 -12.37
CA TYR A 46 -16.74 -7.63 -11.70
C TYR A 46 -16.42 -7.35 -10.24
N MET A 47 -15.69 -6.26 -9.99
CA MET A 47 -15.24 -5.89 -8.64
C MET A 47 -16.44 -5.53 -7.75
N TYR A 48 -17.42 -4.80 -8.28
CA TYR A 48 -18.57 -4.34 -7.51
C TYR A 48 -19.52 -5.48 -7.10
N ALA A 49 -19.59 -6.56 -7.89
CA ALA A 49 -20.44 -7.71 -7.60
C ALA A 49 -19.93 -8.60 -6.45
N ARG A 50 -18.75 -8.34 -5.87
CA ARG A 50 -18.13 -9.19 -4.86
C ARG A 50 -18.50 -8.80 -3.42
N PRO A 51 -18.52 -9.76 -2.48
CA PRO A 51 -18.82 -9.49 -1.07
C PRO A 51 -17.62 -8.85 -0.35
N TRP A 52 -17.45 -7.53 -0.51
CA TRP A 52 -16.35 -6.77 0.10
C TRP A 52 -16.44 -6.64 1.62
N SER A 53 -17.62 -6.85 2.22
CA SER A 53 -17.85 -6.72 3.66
C SER A 53 -16.79 -7.48 4.46
N ARG A 54 -16.49 -8.73 4.08
CA ARG A 54 -15.50 -9.55 4.77
C ARG A 54 -14.09 -8.95 4.77
N VAL A 55 -13.68 -8.34 3.66
CA VAL A 55 -12.37 -7.69 3.54
C VAL A 55 -12.33 -6.41 4.36
N VAL A 56 -13.43 -5.64 4.35
CA VAL A 56 -13.58 -4.42 5.15
C VAL A 56 -13.53 -4.75 6.64
N ASP A 57 -14.27 -5.76 7.09
CA ASP A 57 -14.31 -6.21 8.48
C ASP A 57 -12.94 -6.69 8.95
N PHE A 58 -12.22 -7.45 8.11
CA PHE A 58 -10.85 -7.88 8.38
C PHE A 58 -9.92 -6.68 8.64
N TYR A 59 -9.95 -5.66 7.78
CA TYR A 59 -9.13 -4.47 7.99
C TYR A 59 -9.55 -3.65 9.21
N ALA A 60 -10.86 -3.51 9.43
CA ALA A 60 -11.39 -2.83 10.62
C ALA A 60 -10.90 -3.51 11.89
N GLU A 61 -10.90 -4.85 11.93
CA GLU A 61 -10.45 -5.63 13.07
C GLU A 61 -8.95 -5.47 13.35
N LEU A 62 -8.11 -5.48 12.31
CA LEU A 62 -6.67 -5.24 12.47
C LEU A 62 -6.36 -3.85 13.03
N VAL A 63 -7.13 -2.84 12.63
CA VAL A 63 -6.99 -1.47 13.14
C VAL A 63 -7.49 -1.40 14.58
N ARG A 64 -8.68 -1.94 14.87
CA ARG A 64 -9.32 -1.94 16.18
C ARG A 64 -8.51 -2.70 17.24
N THR A 65 -7.92 -3.83 16.90
CA THR A 65 -7.05 -4.58 17.82
C THR A 65 -5.67 -3.95 17.96
N GLY A 66 -5.24 -3.14 16.99
CA GLY A 66 -3.88 -2.63 16.92
C GLY A 66 -2.87 -3.72 16.53
N ALA A 67 -3.33 -4.85 15.98
CA ALA A 67 -2.45 -5.92 15.49
C ALA A 67 -1.49 -5.43 14.39
N GLY A 68 -1.84 -4.34 13.70
CA GLY A 68 -0.99 -3.72 12.68
C GLY A 68 -0.64 -4.73 11.59
N ALA A 69 0.64 -4.81 11.21
CA ALA A 69 1.10 -5.77 10.21
C ALA A 69 1.24 -7.21 10.74
N ALA A 70 1.25 -7.43 12.07
CA ALA A 70 1.42 -8.77 12.64
C ALA A 70 0.22 -9.66 12.30
N GLY A 71 -0.99 -9.10 12.22
CA GLY A 71 -2.19 -9.82 11.81
C GLY A 71 -2.26 -10.18 10.32
N LEU A 72 -1.23 -9.84 9.53
CA LEU A 72 -1.10 -10.27 8.13
C LEU A 72 -0.32 -11.58 7.98
N ALA A 73 0.37 -12.05 9.03
CA ALA A 73 1.27 -13.20 8.94
C ALA A 73 0.58 -14.48 8.45
N GLU A 74 -0.72 -14.62 8.73
CA GLU A 74 -1.51 -15.79 8.34
C GLU A 74 -1.97 -15.76 6.87
N LEU A 75 -1.91 -14.59 6.21
CA LEU A 75 -2.46 -14.43 4.86
C LEU A 75 -1.64 -15.13 3.78
N PHE A 76 -0.32 -15.23 3.92
CA PHE A 76 0.56 -15.80 2.89
C PHE A 76 1.09 -17.20 3.21
N GLY A 77 0.58 -17.85 4.26
CA GLY A 77 1.11 -19.13 4.73
C GLY A 77 2.57 -19.02 5.22
N LYS A 78 3.06 -20.05 5.93
CA LYS A 78 4.47 -20.12 6.35
C LYS A 78 5.37 -20.69 5.23
N ASP A 79 5.18 -20.26 3.98
CA ASP A 79 5.96 -20.83 2.87
C ASP A 79 7.46 -20.45 2.98
N GLU A 80 8.31 -21.47 2.82
CA GLU A 80 9.74 -21.61 3.16
C GLU A 80 10.74 -20.67 2.45
N LYS A 81 10.32 -19.49 1.98
CA LYS A 81 11.23 -18.42 1.55
C LYS A 81 10.77 -17.04 2.02
N ASP A 82 10.12 -16.98 3.19
CA ASP A 82 10.02 -15.76 4.00
C ASP A 82 11.43 -15.38 4.52
N HIS A 83 12.30 -14.98 3.60
CA HIS A 83 13.31 -14.01 3.93
C HIS A 83 12.51 -12.72 4.28
N LEU A 84 12.50 -12.21 5.51
CA LEU A 84 13.69 -11.60 6.11
C LEU A 84 14.84 -11.43 5.10
N ARG A 85 14.54 -10.76 3.98
CA ARG A 85 15.52 -10.02 3.19
C ARG A 85 15.37 -8.55 3.59
N ASP A 86 15.26 -8.33 4.89
CA ASP A 86 15.67 -7.07 5.49
C ASP A 86 17.02 -7.34 6.13
N THR A 87 17.94 -6.40 5.94
CA THR A 87 19.32 -6.38 6.46
C THR A 87 20.33 -7.22 5.66
N ASN A 88 21.33 -6.59 5.06
CA ASN A 88 22.68 -6.64 5.62
C ASN A 88 22.71 -7.12 7.09
N GLY A 89 22.52 -8.42 7.32
CA GLY A 89 22.96 -9.15 8.52
C GLY A 89 22.75 -8.47 9.87
N GLU A 90 21.54 -8.03 10.20
CA GLU A 90 21.14 -7.76 11.58
C GLU A 90 19.79 -8.45 11.85
N GLU A 91 19.87 -9.52 12.65
CA GLU A 91 18.76 -10.29 13.21
C GLU A 91 17.62 -9.43 13.80
N PRO A 92 16.37 -9.93 13.84
CA PRO A 92 15.26 -9.25 14.49
C PRO A 92 15.57 -9.10 15.99
N LEU A 93 15.86 -7.87 16.41
CA LEU A 93 16.09 -7.52 17.80
C LEU A 93 14.81 -7.78 18.61
N ALA A 94 14.76 -8.95 19.24
CA ALA A 94 14.16 -9.09 20.55
C ALA A 94 14.69 -7.95 21.43
N SER A 95 13.76 -7.21 22.05
CA SER A 95 13.98 -6.32 23.20
C SER A 95 15.41 -5.80 23.36
N SER A 96 15.78 -4.88 22.49
CA SER A 96 17.00 -4.11 22.65
C SER A 96 16.65 -2.70 22.26
N GLU A 97 16.40 -1.91 23.31
CA GLU A 97 16.41 -0.46 23.28
C GLU A 97 17.79 0.02 22.82
N LYS A 98 18.15 -0.17 21.56
CA LYS A 98 19.14 0.69 20.93
C LYS A 98 18.44 2.02 20.72
N GLN A 99 18.46 2.84 21.80
CA GLN A 99 18.42 4.28 21.69
C GLN A 99 19.23 4.64 20.45
N MET A 100 18.56 5.11 19.39
CA MET A 100 19.24 5.89 18.38
C MET A 100 19.84 7.04 19.15
N SER A 101 21.15 6.97 19.41
CA SER A 101 21.82 7.95 20.23
C SER A 101 21.57 9.31 19.59
N VAL A 102 20.81 10.13 20.32
CA VAL A 102 20.61 11.53 19.98
C VAL A 102 21.98 12.15 20.05
N LYS A 103 22.68 12.23 18.90
CA LYS A 103 23.90 13.01 18.80
C LYS A 103 23.50 14.44 19.09
N SER A 104 23.75 14.86 20.33
CA SER A 104 23.67 16.25 20.76
C SER A 104 24.45 17.09 19.75
N SER A 105 23.73 17.86 18.94
CA SER A 105 24.33 18.90 18.14
C SER A 105 24.83 19.97 19.10
N LYS A 106 26.08 19.82 19.57
CA LYS A 106 26.73 20.81 20.43
C LYS A 106 26.64 22.19 19.77
N GLY A 107 25.95 23.12 20.44
CA GLY A 107 26.09 24.56 20.20
C GLY A 107 25.09 25.24 19.25
N ARG A 108 23.98 24.60 18.85
CA ARG A 108 22.94 25.29 18.06
C ARG A 108 21.68 25.53 18.90
N GLY A 109 21.55 26.73 19.48
CA GLY A 109 20.39 27.15 20.26
C GLY A 109 19.18 27.57 19.41
N GLY A 110 18.02 27.73 20.06
CA GLY A 110 16.80 28.31 19.47
C GLY A 110 16.06 27.39 18.49
N ARG A 111 16.00 27.78 17.20
CA ARG A 111 15.34 26.98 16.13
C ARG A 111 15.82 25.53 16.11
N TRP A 112 17.03 25.28 16.59
CA TRP A 112 17.67 23.98 16.46
C TRP A 112 17.36 22.96 17.56
N GLU A 113 16.71 23.39 18.64
CA GLU A 113 16.42 22.57 19.83
C GLU A 113 15.03 21.90 19.82
N ARG A 114 14.38 21.73 18.67
CA ARG A 114 13.08 21.04 18.64
C ARG A 114 13.22 19.53 18.92
N ALA A 115 12.25 18.97 19.63
CA ALA A 115 12.01 17.54 19.66
C ALA A 115 11.32 17.11 18.36
N ASN A 116 11.66 15.94 17.84
CA ASN A 116 11.05 15.36 16.64
C ASN A 116 10.58 13.95 16.97
N PHE A 117 9.34 13.63 16.62
CA PHE A 117 8.70 12.36 16.95
C PHE A 117 8.34 11.62 15.68
N LYS A 118 8.66 10.34 15.64
CA LYS A 118 8.14 9.38 14.68
C LYS A 118 6.89 8.74 15.29
N ILE A 119 5.81 8.72 14.54
CA ILE A 119 4.53 8.15 14.94
C ILE A 119 4.16 7.07 13.92
N VAL A 120 3.91 5.85 14.40
CA VAL A 120 3.44 4.72 13.58
C VAL A 120 1.95 4.56 13.80
N LEU A 121 1.16 4.79 12.75
CA LEU A 121 -0.29 4.79 12.76
C LEU A 121 -0.86 3.57 12.03
N SER A 122 -1.94 3.04 12.56
CA SER A 122 -2.87 2.14 11.87
C SER A 122 -4.22 2.86 11.73
N TYR A 123 -4.84 2.88 10.55
CA TYR A 123 -6.16 3.48 10.35
C TYR A 123 -6.96 2.76 9.29
N HIS A 124 -8.28 2.69 9.53
CA HIS A 124 -9.24 2.09 8.62
C HIS A 124 -9.62 3.09 7.53
N GLY A 125 -9.27 2.80 6.28
CA GLY A 125 -9.39 3.74 5.16
C GLY A 125 -10.84 4.13 4.85
N GLY A 126 -11.79 3.22 5.05
CA GLY A 126 -13.22 3.48 4.85
C GLY A 126 -13.78 4.59 5.75
N SER A 127 -13.04 4.96 6.80
CA SER A 127 -13.42 6.03 7.73
C SER A 127 -12.96 7.43 7.29
N PHE A 128 -12.13 7.56 6.25
CA PHE A 128 -11.46 8.81 5.89
C PHE A 128 -11.44 9.07 4.37
N ASP A 129 -11.41 10.35 4.01
CA ASP A 129 -11.25 10.85 2.62
C ASP A 129 -9.77 10.84 2.16
N GLY A 130 -8.98 9.92 2.72
CA GLY A 130 -7.54 9.77 2.45
C GLY A 130 -6.66 10.44 3.50
N TRP A 131 -5.35 10.45 3.24
CA TRP A 131 -4.38 11.02 4.17
C TRP A 131 -4.41 12.55 4.20
N GLN A 132 -4.21 13.18 3.04
CA GLN A 132 -3.83 14.59 2.93
C GLN A 132 -4.97 15.50 3.36
N LYS A 133 -4.70 16.47 4.25
CA LYS A 133 -5.67 17.49 4.65
C LYS A 133 -6.19 18.27 3.44
N GLN A 134 -7.52 18.34 3.33
CA GLN A 134 -8.27 19.09 2.33
C GLN A 134 -9.43 19.82 3.04
N PRO A 135 -9.88 20.98 2.54
CA PRO A 135 -11.03 21.68 3.10
C PRO A 135 -12.27 20.77 3.16
N ASP A 136 -13.03 20.84 4.26
CA ASP A 136 -14.33 20.20 4.46
C ASP A 136 -14.36 18.65 4.36
N LEU A 137 -13.20 17.99 4.32
CA LEU A 137 -13.09 16.53 4.26
C LEU A 137 -12.56 15.92 5.56
N ASN A 138 -13.01 14.70 5.86
CA ASN A 138 -12.54 13.97 7.04
C ASN A 138 -11.28 13.19 6.69
N THR A 139 -10.10 13.79 6.87
CA THR A 139 -8.82 13.17 6.49
C THR A 139 -7.99 12.75 7.70
N VAL A 140 -7.12 11.76 7.50
CA VAL A 140 -6.24 11.27 8.57
C VAL A 140 -5.31 12.38 9.07
N GLN A 141 -4.69 13.14 8.17
CA GLN A 141 -3.82 14.25 8.55
C GLN A 141 -4.59 15.32 9.33
N GLY A 142 -5.82 15.66 8.92
CA GLY A 142 -6.64 16.65 9.62
C GLY A 142 -6.94 16.23 11.06
N LEU A 143 -7.36 14.98 11.27
CA LEU A 143 -7.61 14.44 12.60
C LEU A 143 -6.35 14.43 13.48
N VAL A 144 -5.23 13.95 12.93
CA VAL A 144 -3.95 13.87 13.64
C VAL A 144 -3.42 15.26 14.00
N GLU A 145 -3.41 16.20 13.04
CA GLU A 145 -2.92 17.57 13.28
C GLU A 145 -3.79 18.31 14.31
N LYS A 146 -5.11 18.11 14.30
CA LYS A 146 -6.01 18.65 15.32
C LYS A 146 -5.60 18.21 16.74
N HIS A 147 -5.37 16.92 16.94
CA HIS A 147 -5.01 16.37 18.26
C HIS A 147 -3.59 16.75 18.68
N LEU A 148 -2.65 16.78 17.73
CA LEU A 148 -1.29 17.29 17.96
C LEU A 148 -1.24 18.78 18.28
N GLY A 149 -2.34 19.52 18.09
CA GLY A 149 -2.49 20.91 18.50
C GLY A 149 -2.17 21.14 19.98
N GLN A 150 -2.41 20.15 20.84
CA GLN A 150 -2.12 20.25 22.28
C GLN A 150 -0.63 20.33 22.60
N PHE A 151 0.23 19.87 21.68
CA PHE A 151 1.68 19.79 21.87
C PHE A 151 2.46 20.90 21.14
N VAL A 152 1.77 21.84 20.48
CA VAL A 152 2.45 22.95 19.83
C VAL A 152 3.06 23.89 20.87
N ASP A 153 4.19 24.51 20.52
CA ASP A 153 4.81 25.53 21.36
C ASP A 153 4.02 26.85 21.32
N GLU A 154 4.19 27.68 22.36
CA GLU A 154 3.47 28.95 22.52
C GLU A 154 3.65 29.89 21.33
N ARG A 155 4.85 29.91 20.72
CA ARG A 155 5.13 30.76 19.56
C ARG A 155 4.28 30.32 18.39
N LYS A 156 4.22 29.02 18.09
CA LYS A 156 3.34 28.49 17.04
C LYS A 156 1.87 28.74 17.36
N ALA A 157 1.43 28.55 18.62
CA ALA A 157 0.05 28.83 19.04
C ALA A 157 -0.34 30.30 18.79
N LYS A 158 0.49 31.26 19.21
CA LYS A 158 0.29 32.69 18.96
C LYS A 158 0.21 33.02 17.47
N GLN A 159 1.13 32.46 16.67
CA GLN A 159 1.12 32.65 15.21
C GLN A 159 -0.16 32.13 14.54
N LEU A 160 -0.71 31.00 15.01
CA LEU A 160 -1.97 30.47 14.49
C LEU A 160 -3.14 31.37 14.91
N GLN A 161 -3.16 31.80 16.17
CA GLN A 161 -4.21 32.67 16.71
C GLN A 161 -4.25 34.05 16.02
N GLU A 162 -3.10 34.69 15.82
CA GLU A 162 -2.98 35.97 15.09
C GLU A 162 -3.53 35.88 13.66
N ARG A 163 -3.45 34.69 13.06
CA ARG A 163 -3.97 34.40 11.71
C ARG A 163 -5.40 33.88 11.71
N SER A 164 -6.06 33.84 12.87
CA SER A 164 -7.39 33.24 13.05
C SER A 164 -7.47 31.80 12.54
N LEU A 165 -6.40 31.03 12.71
CA LEU A 165 -6.30 29.62 12.33
C LEU A 165 -6.49 28.71 13.57
N PRO A 166 -7.05 27.50 13.40
CA PRO A 166 -7.10 26.52 14.47
C PRO A 166 -5.71 26.16 15.01
N ILE A 167 -5.61 25.91 16.32
CA ILE A 167 -4.37 25.46 16.96
C ILE A 167 -4.14 23.99 16.61
N GLU A 168 -3.27 23.75 15.63
CA GLU A 168 -3.00 22.41 15.08
C GLU A 168 -1.50 22.12 14.97
N GLY A 169 -1.15 20.85 15.10
CA GLY A 169 0.15 20.29 14.78
C GLY A 169 0.52 20.43 13.29
N CYS A 170 1.72 19.97 12.93
CA CYS A 170 2.13 19.91 11.52
C CYS A 170 2.76 18.54 11.31
N ALA A 171 2.05 17.66 10.59
CA ALA A 171 2.47 16.30 10.37
C ALA A 171 3.01 16.11 8.94
N THR A 172 4.14 15.44 8.81
CA THR A 172 4.64 14.94 7.51
C THR A 172 4.51 13.42 7.46
N VAL A 173 4.41 12.82 6.26
CA VAL A 173 4.08 11.39 6.12
C VAL A 173 5.03 10.66 5.17
N ALA A 174 5.20 9.35 5.37
CA ALA A 174 6.01 8.47 4.52
C ALA A 174 5.46 8.29 3.11
N GLY A 175 4.13 8.26 2.97
CA GLY A 175 3.42 8.24 1.69
C GLY A 175 1.98 8.68 1.87
N ARG A 176 1.41 9.37 0.89
CA ARG A 176 -0.02 9.71 0.91
C ARG A 176 -0.83 8.48 0.50
N THR A 177 -1.95 8.26 1.18
CA THR A 177 -2.96 7.27 0.81
C THR A 177 -4.19 8.00 0.25
N ASP A 178 -4.80 7.41 -0.77
CA ASP A 178 -6.05 7.91 -1.36
C ASP A 178 -7.26 7.53 -0.49
N LYS A 179 -8.42 8.11 -0.81
CA LYS A 179 -9.68 7.83 -0.11
C LYS A 179 -9.98 6.33 -0.06
N GLY A 180 -10.39 5.84 1.11
CA GLY A 180 -10.73 4.42 1.31
C GLY A 180 -9.55 3.49 1.58
N VAL A 181 -8.29 3.95 1.42
CA VAL A 181 -7.11 3.10 1.61
C VAL A 181 -6.77 2.95 3.10
N THR A 182 -6.82 1.72 3.60
CA THR A 182 -6.38 1.35 4.96
C THR A 182 -4.86 1.34 5.03
N ALA A 183 -4.29 1.80 6.15
CA ALA A 183 -2.88 1.61 6.45
C ALA A 183 -2.71 0.94 7.81
N LEU A 184 -1.80 -0.04 7.88
CA LEU A 184 -1.57 -0.80 9.12
C LEU A 184 -0.33 -0.31 9.89
N GLN A 185 0.61 0.34 9.20
CA GLN A 185 1.85 0.90 9.76
C GLN A 185 2.30 2.16 9.00
N GLN A 186 1.38 3.11 8.78
CA GLN A 186 1.73 4.40 8.20
C GLN A 186 2.68 5.14 9.14
N VAL A 187 3.75 5.73 8.60
CA VAL A 187 4.68 6.51 9.40
C VAL A 187 4.47 7.99 9.12
N CYS A 188 4.23 8.77 10.17
CA CYS A 188 4.28 10.22 10.12
C CYS A 188 5.28 10.78 11.14
N SER A 189 5.55 12.07 11.05
CA SER A 189 6.38 12.77 12.03
C SER A 189 5.78 14.10 12.44
N PHE A 190 6.05 14.47 13.69
CA PHE A 190 5.63 15.71 14.32
C PHE A 190 6.81 16.28 15.10
N TYR A 191 6.97 17.61 15.07
CA TYR A 191 8.00 18.28 15.85
C TYR A 191 7.41 19.42 16.69
N THR A 192 8.05 19.69 17.82
CA THR A 192 7.68 20.79 18.72
C THR A 192 8.92 21.33 19.44
N TRP A 193 8.88 22.60 19.86
CA TRP A 193 9.90 23.19 20.74
C TRP A 193 9.59 22.98 22.22
N ARG A 194 8.42 22.43 22.57
CA ARG A 194 8.14 21.98 23.93
C ARG A 194 9.09 20.85 24.33
N LYS A 195 9.57 20.91 25.57
CA LYS A 195 10.56 19.98 26.14
C LYS A 195 9.95 18.94 27.07
N ASP A 196 8.71 19.16 27.46
CA ASP A 196 7.95 18.38 28.42
C ASP A 196 7.10 17.28 27.76
N VAL A 197 7.00 17.27 26.43
CA VAL A 197 6.17 16.32 25.67
C VAL A 197 6.80 14.94 25.67
N GLN A 198 6.08 13.95 26.20
CA GLN A 198 6.50 12.54 26.14
C GLN A 198 5.87 11.81 24.95
N PRO A 199 6.56 10.79 24.39
CA PRO A 199 5.99 9.95 23.34
C PRO A 199 4.65 9.30 23.72
N ALA A 200 4.47 8.95 25.00
CA ALA A 200 3.23 8.37 25.52
C ALA A 200 2.05 9.34 25.40
N ASP A 201 2.24 10.61 25.75
CA ASP A 201 1.18 11.63 25.66
C ASP A 201 0.65 11.77 24.23
N ILE A 202 1.55 11.78 23.25
CA ILE A 202 1.20 11.83 21.82
C ILE A 202 0.42 10.58 21.41
N LYS A 203 0.85 9.40 21.87
CA LYS A 203 0.18 8.13 21.58
C LYS A 203 -1.25 8.13 22.10
N ASP A 204 -1.44 8.50 23.36
CA ASP A 204 -2.74 8.48 24.03
C ASP A 204 -3.68 9.51 23.41
N THR A 205 -3.20 10.73 23.18
CA THR A 205 -3.97 11.81 22.53
C THR A 205 -4.46 11.44 21.12
N ILE A 206 -3.67 10.69 20.34
CA ILE A 206 -4.11 10.20 19.03
C ILE A 206 -5.10 9.02 19.17
N ASN A 207 -4.90 8.14 20.13
CA ASN A 207 -5.80 6.99 20.36
C ASN A 207 -7.17 7.43 20.87
N GLU A 208 -7.25 8.50 21.66
CA GLU A 208 -8.50 9.11 22.12
C GLU A 208 -9.28 9.79 20.99
N ALA A 209 -8.61 10.19 19.91
CA ALA A 209 -9.22 10.91 18.80
C ALA A 209 -10.35 10.12 18.11
N SER A 210 -10.12 8.83 17.88
CA SER A 210 -11.11 7.92 17.32
C SER A 210 -10.65 6.44 17.47
N PRO A 211 -10.88 5.83 18.65
CA PRO A 211 -10.31 4.53 19.03
C PRO A 211 -10.52 3.37 18.03
N ASP A 212 -11.65 3.36 17.32
CA ASP A 212 -12.01 2.29 16.38
C ASP A 212 -11.58 2.57 14.92
N LYS A 213 -11.13 3.80 14.62
CA LYS A 213 -10.81 4.22 13.24
C LYS A 213 -9.33 4.46 13.03
N ILE A 214 -8.61 4.86 14.07
CA ILE A 214 -7.17 5.11 14.04
C ILE A 214 -6.54 4.70 15.38
N LYS A 215 -5.34 4.13 15.30
CA LYS A 215 -4.48 3.84 16.45
C LYS A 215 -3.05 4.30 16.19
N SER A 216 -2.49 4.99 17.16
CA SER A 216 -1.04 5.15 17.31
C SER A 216 -0.46 3.90 17.95
N LEU A 217 0.26 3.12 17.16
CA LEU A 217 0.89 1.87 17.60
C LEU A 217 2.12 2.17 18.46
N VAL A 218 3.00 3.02 17.93
CA VAL A 218 4.29 3.38 18.53
C VAL A 218 4.59 4.85 18.26
N VAL A 219 5.07 5.54 19.29
CA VAL A 219 5.66 6.88 19.18
C VAL A 219 7.07 6.83 19.75
N SER A 220 8.03 7.42 19.05
CA SER A 220 9.43 7.48 19.50
C SER A 220 10.01 8.85 19.16
N GLU A 221 10.78 9.43 20.08
CA GLU A 221 11.63 10.55 19.74
C GLU A 221 12.74 10.10 18.77
N VAL A 222 13.03 10.93 17.76
CA VAL A 222 13.97 10.62 16.69
C VAL A 222 14.85 11.84 16.40
N SER A 223 15.95 11.61 15.68
CA SER A 223 16.79 12.70 15.17
C SER A 223 15.94 13.73 14.44
N ARG A 224 16.30 15.00 14.59
CA ARG A 224 15.69 16.11 13.86
C ARG A 224 15.81 15.99 12.34
N GLU A 225 16.81 15.26 11.86
CA GLU A 225 17.05 14.99 10.44
C GLU A 225 16.08 13.97 9.85
N PHE A 226 15.36 13.22 10.70
CA PHE A 226 14.37 12.26 10.25
C PHE A 226 13.24 12.96 9.49
N HIS A 227 12.97 12.47 8.28
CA HIS A 227 11.80 12.86 7.49
C HIS A 227 11.13 11.59 6.95
N PRO A 228 9.87 11.29 7.30
CA PRO A 228 9.27 9.98 7.07
C PRO A 228 9.23 9.61 5.58
N ASN A 229 9.09 10.58 4.67
CA ASN A 229 9.12 10.32 3.23
C ASN A 229 10.53 10.03 2.70
N PHE A 230 11.50 10.86 3.08
CA PHE A 230 12.85 10.85 2.51
C PHE A 230 13.76 9.83 3.18
N SER A 231 13.48 9.49 4.44
CA SER A 231 14.17 8.44 5.18
C SER A 231 13.64 7.03 4.86
N ALA A 232 12.46 6.91 4.23
CA ALA A 232 11.87 5.62 3.89
C ALA A 232 12.55 4.99 2.67
N LYS A 233 13.07 3.78 2.86
CA LYS A 233 13.77 2.99 1.82
C LYS A 233 12.81 2.25 0.89
N TRP A 234 11.67 1.82 1.41
CA TRP A 234 10.66 1.08 0.68
C TRP A 234 9.26 1.32 1.27
N ARG A 235 8.23 0.93 0.52
CA ARG A 235 6.84 0.83 0.97
C ARG A 235 6.31 -0.56 0.56
N ARG A 236 5.39 -1.09 1.38
CA ARG A 236 4.72 -2.37 1.16
C ARG A 236 3.23 -2.12 1.06
N TYR A 237 2.63 -2.55 -0.04
CA TYR A 237 1.18 -2.52 -0.24
C TYR A 237 0.65 -3.94 -0.33
N LEU A 238 -0.48 -4.16 0.32
CA LEU A 238 -1.24 -5.40 0.27
C LEU A 238 -2.64 -5.09 -0.25
N TYR A 239 -3.06 -5.81 -1.28
CA TYR A 239 -4.40 -5.76 -1.82
C TYR A 239 -5.08 -7.10 -1.59
N ILE A 240 -6.30 -7.09 -1.05
CA ILE A 240 -7.09 -8.29 -0.80
C ILE A 240 -8.35 -8.21 -1.66
N PHE A 241 -8.56 -9.20 -2.51
CA PHE A 241 -9.68 -9.28 -3.43
C PHE A 241 -10.55 -10.48 -3.08
N PRO A 242 -11.85 -10.30 -2.76
CA PRO A 242 -12.77 -11.42 -2.60
C PRO A 242 -12.90 -12.22 -3.89
N LEU A 243 -12.80 -13.55 -3.80
CA LEU A 243 -13.02 -14.48 -4.90
C LEU A 243 -14.42 -15.10 -4.80
N ASP A 244 -14.92 -15.61 -5.93
CA ASP A 244 -16.10 -16.49 -5.93
C ASP A 244 -15.79 -17.81 -5.22
N GLY A 245 -16.69 -18.25 -4.35
CA GLY A 245 -16.63 -19.59 -3.75
C GLY A 245 -16.71 -20.73 -4.78
N ASP A 246 -17.28 -20.46 -5.97
CA ASP A 246 -17.67 -21.47 -6.96
C ASP A 246 -17.01 -21.30 -8.35
N ALA A 247 -15.96 -20.48 -8.48
CA ALA A 247 -15.29 -20.29 -9.77
C ALA A 247 -14.56 -21.57 -10.22
N LYS A 248 -15.27 -22.45 -10.94
CA LYS A 248 -14.68 -23.54 -11.71
C LYS A 248 -13.73 -22.94 -12.75
N SER A 249 -12.49 -23.40 -12.76
CA SER A 249 -11.51 -23.09 -13.80
C SER A 249 -12.03 -23.59 -15.15
N ILE A 250 -12.35 -22.68 -16.07
CA ILE A 250 -12.64 -23.04 -17.46
C ILE A 250 -11.30 -23.36 -18.14
N SER A 251 -11.20 -24.50 -18.83
CA SER A 251 -9.97 -24.91 -19.52
C SER A 251 -9.63 -24.00 -20.71
N GLU A 252 -8.35 -23.93 -21.10
CA GLU A 252 -7.87 -23.06 -22.18
C GLU A 252 -8.47 -23.45 -23.56
N ASP A 253 -8.75 -24.73 -23.75
CA ASP A 253 -9.34 -25.28 -24.98
C ASP A 253 -10.84 -24.93 -25.09
N GLU A 254 -11.56 -24.91 -23.97
CA GLU A 254 -12.97 -24.48 -23.92
C GLU A 254 -13.12 -22.97 -24.11
N GLN A 255 -12.18 -22.16 -23.61
CA GLN A 255 -12.20 -20.70 -23.84
C GLN A 255 -11.98 -20.38 -25.31
N SER A 256 -10.97 -20.99 -25.94
CA SER A 256 -10.61 -20.70 -27.33
C SER A 256 -11.71 -21.11 -28.33
N SER A 257 -12.42 -22.20 -28.05
CA SER A 257 -13.56 -22.67 -28.86
C SER A 257 -14.81 -21.79 -28.68
N MET A 258 -15.14 -21.38 -27.45
CA MET A 258 -16.30 -20.52 -27.20
C MET A 258 -16.15 -19.09 -27.75
N ILE A 259 -14.93 -18.56 -27.81
CA ILE A 259 -14.63 -17.25 -28.40
C ILE A 259 -14.83 -17.26 -29.92
N LEU A 260 -14.50 -18.37 -30.59
CA LEU A 260 -14.66 -18.52 -32.03
C LEU A 260 -16.12 -18.69 -32.45
N GLU A 261 -16.96 -19.25 -31.57
CA GLU A 261 -18.37 -19.51 -31.85
C GLU A 261 -19.31 -18.35 -31.48
N ASN A 262 -18.89 -17.42 -30.60
CA ASN A 262 -19.74 -16.31 -30.18
C ASN A 262 -18.98 -14.97 -30.02
N PRO A 263 -19.16 -13.99 -30.93
CA PRO A 263 -18.51 -12.67 -30.81
C PRO A 263 -19.03 -11.81 -29.64
N GLU A 264 -20.12 -12.20 -28.97
CA GLU A 264 -20.59 -11.59 -27.72
C GLU A 264 -20.05 -12.28 -26.45
N TYR A 265 -19.09 -13.20 -26.59
CA TYR A 265 -18.54 -13.95 -25.46
C TYR A 265 -17.94 -13.01 -24.40
N LYS A 266 -18.59 -12.95 -23.24
CA LYS A 266 -18.13 -12.17 -22.09
C LYS A 266 -16.86 -12.81 -21.54
N ALA A 267 -15.84 -11.99 -21.34
CA ALA A 267 -14.56 -12.45 -20.80
C ALA A 267 -14.71 -13.23 -19.48
N PRO A 268 -13.84 -14.22 -19.22
CA PRO A 268 -13.99 -15.17 -18.11
C PRO A 268 -14.16 -14.45 -16.78
N ARG A 269 -15.10 -14.90 -15.93
CA ARG A 269 -15.35 -14.33 -14.58
C ARG A 269 -14.53 -15.01 -13.47
N SER A 270 -13.65 -15.94 -13.81
CA SER A 270 -12.78 -16.64 -12.86
C SER A 270 -11.35 -16.09 -12.95
N PHE A 271 -10.71 -15.85 -11.80
CA PHE A 271 -9.29 -15.53 -11.71
C PHE A 271 -8.47 -16.80 -11.48
N ASP A 272 -7.50 -17.06 -12.35
CA ASP A 272 -6.42 -17.99 -12.05
C ASP A 272 -5.31 -17.22 -11.30
N VAL A 273 -5.32 -17.35 -9.97
CA VAL A 273 -4.38 -16.63 -9.11
C VAL A 273 -2.93 -17.09 -9.34
N ALA A 274 -2.69 -18.34 -9.74
CA ALA A 274 -1.35 -18.82 -10.07
C ALA A 274 -0.81 -18.14 -11.33
N LYS A 275 -1.66 -17.90 -12.33
CA LYS A 275 -1.31 -17.08 -13.50
C LYS A 275 -1.03 -15.64 -13.11
N VAL A 276 -1.84 -15.04 -12.23
CA VAL A 276 -1.60 -13.68 -11.72
C VAL A 276 -0.24 -13.60 -11.02
N ASP A 277 0.05 -14.53 -10.11
CA ASP A 277 1.34 -14.61 -9.40
C ASP A 277 2.52 -14.74 -10.38
N LYS A 278 2.42 -15.65 -11.35
CA LYS A 278 3.43 -15.83 -12.40
C LYS A 278 3.69 -14.56 -13.21
N ILE A 279 2.68 -13.74 -13.45
CA ILE A 279 2.82 -12.48 -14.19
C ILE A 279 3.51 -11.43 -13.31
N ILE A 280 3.00 -11.19 -12.10
CA ILE A 280 3.52 -10.11 -11.25
C ILE A 280 4.90 -10.41 -10.67
N ARG A 281 5.27 -11.68 -10.47
CA ARG A 281 6.63 -12.06 -10.06
C ARG A 281 7.70 -11.65 -11.06
N GLN A 282 7.34 -11.51 -12.34
CA GLN A 282 8.29 -11.04 -13.35
C GLN A 282 8.67 -9.57 -13.16
N LEU A 283 7.98 -8.83 -12.29
CA LEU A 283 8.35 -7.47 -11.93
C LEU A 283 9.47 -7.42 -10.88
N GLU A 284 9.68 -8.49 -10.11
CA GLU A 284 10.69 -8.53 -9.05
C GLU A 284 12.10 -8.27 -9.58
N GLY A 285 12.84 -7.42 -8.88
CA GLY A 285 14.20 -7.03 -9.24
C GLY A 285 14.30 -6.09 -10.45
N LYS A 286 13.17 -5.64 -11.02
CA LYS A 286 13.15 -4.76 -12.18
C LYS A 286 12.94 -3.31 -11.80
N MET A 287 13.56 -2.44 -12.60
CA MET A 287 13.25 -1.03 -12.66
C MET A 287 12.09 -0.83 -13.64
N LEU A 288 10.98 -0.30 -13.15
CA LEU A 288 9.73 -0.11 -13.89
C LEU A 288 9.51 1.37 -14.11
N SER A 289 9.14 1.75 -15.33
CA SER A 289 8.65 3.10 -15.59
C SER A 289 7.19 3.22 -15.15
N TYR A 290 6.82 4.26 -14.39
CA TYR A 290 5.42 4.53 -14.03
C TYR A 290 4.56 4.96 -15.21
N LYS A 291 5.13 5.34 -16.37
CA LYS A 291 4.34 5.58 -17.60
C LYS A 291 3.47 4.37 -17.98
N ILE A 292 3.84 3.21 -17.48
CA ILE A 292 3.19 1.92 -17.70
C ILE A 292 1.94 1.75 -16.81
N PHE A 293 1.95 2.34 -15.62
CA PHE A 293 0.96 2.06 -14.56
C PHE A 293 0.15 3.30 -14.15
N ALA A 294 0.69 4.49 -14.35
CA ALA A 294 0.02 5.76 -14.09
C ALA A 294 -0.54 6.32 -15.39
N ARG A 295 -1.88 6.41 -15.49
CA ARG A 295 -2.51 7.31 -16.46
C ARG A 295 -2.32 8.75 -15.98
N ASP A 296 -2.00 9.64 -16.91
CA ASP A 296 -2.06 11.10 -16.76
C ASP A 296 -1.14 11.76 -15.71
N THR A 297 0.03 11.20 -15.39
CA THR A 297 1.08 12.01 -14.73
C THR A 297 1.58 13.07 -15.70
N GLN A 298 1.13 14.33 -15.54
CA GLN A 298 1.69 15.44 -16.30
C GLN A 298 3.19 15.56 -16.00
N ALA A 299 4.01 15.49 -17.04
CA ALA A 299 5.47 15.60 -16.95
C ALA A 299 5.94 16.93 -16.32
N SER A 300 5.06 17.94 -16.26
CA SER A 300 5.35 19.32 -15.88
C SER A 300 5.50 19.58 -14.37
N ARG A 301 5.33 18.59 -13.49
CA ARG A 301 5.40 18.78 -12.02
C ARG A 301 6.61 18.17 -11.32
N SER A 302 7.58 17.63 -12.07
CA SER A 302 8.80 17.04 -11.51
C SER A 302 10.01 17.44 -12.35
N ASP A 303 10.71 18.50 -11.97
CA ASP A 303 12.08 18.69 -12.44
C ASP A 303 12.98 17.63 -11.75
N GLY A 304 13.45 16.65 -12.52
CA GLY A 304 14.28 15.51 -12.08
C GLY A 304 14.00 14.23 -12.89
N PRO A 305 14.83 13.17 -12.82
CA PRO A 305 14.58 11.93 -13.57
C PRO A 305 13.32 11.24 -13.00
N ALA A 306 12.19 11.56 -13.63
CA ALA A 306 10.85 11.35 -13.11
C ALA A 306 10.26 10.09 -13.72
N THR A 307 9.55 9.32 -12.89
CA THR A 307 8.74 8.14 -13.26
C THR A 307 9.39 6.76 -13.18
N GLU A 308 10.32 6.48 -12.25
CA GLU A 308 10.84 5.10 -12.06
C GLU A 308 10.59 4.50 -10.68
N CYS A 309 10.30 3.20 -10.66
CA CYS A 309 10.00 2.35 -9.50
C CYS A 309 10.91 1.12 -9.52
N PHE A 310 11.64 0.84 -8.44
CA PHE A 310 12.33 -0.45 -8.30
C PHE A 310 11.46 -1.39 -7.46
N MET A 311 11.01 -2.51 -8.06
CA MET A 311 10.19 -3.50 -7.39
C MET A 311 11.08 -4.53 -6.69
N PHE A 312 11.08 -4.52 -5.36
CA PHE A 312 11.86 -5.47 -4.55
C PHE A 312 11.19 -6.85 -4.49
N HIS A 313 9.87 -6.89 -4.35
CA HIS A 313 9.10 -8.11 -4.17
C HIS A 313 7.68 -7.95 -4.70
N SER A 314 7.14 -8.98 -5.32
CA SER A 314 5.75 -9.04 -5.77
C SER A 314 5.25 -10.48 -5.81
N ARG A 315 4.13 -10.74 -5.16
CA ARG A 315 3.50 -12.08 -5.15
C ARG A 315 1.99 -11.99 -5.05
N ALA A 316 1.31 -13.03 -5.52
CA ALA A 316 -0.12 -13.23 -5.35
C ALA A 316 -0.38 -14.64 -4.82
N ALA A 317 -1.33 -14.77 -3.90
CA ALA A 317 -1.71 -16.05 -3.32
C ALA A 317 -3.21 -16.11 -3.07
N VAL A 318 -3.77 -17.31 -3.11
CA VAL A 318 -5.12 -17.57 -2.60
C VAL A 318 -5.01 -17.80 -1.10
N THR A 319 -5.84 -17.13 -0.33
CA THR A 319 -5.98 -17.38 1.11
C THR A 319 -7.45 -17.32 1.50
N LYS A 320 -7.73 -17.53 2.79
CA LYS A 320 -9.07 -17.54 3.34
C LYS A 320 -9.17 -16.51 4.45
N LEU A 321 -10.19 -15.66 4.39
CA LEU A 321 -10.54 -14.79 5.50
C LEU A 321 -11.62 -15.45 6.36
N TYR A 322 -11.28 -15.64 7.64
CA TYR A 322 -12.16 -16.23 8.64
C TYR A 322 -13.00 -15.17 9.34
N SER A 323 -14.05 -15.65 10.02
CA SER A 323 -14.91 -14.76 10.78
C SER A 323 -14.26 -14.34 12.07
N ALA A 324 -14.51 -13.09 12.46
CA ALA A 324 -14.22 -12.65 13.82
C ALA A 324 -15.14 -13.34 14.84
N ASP A 325 -16.28 -13.89 14.40
CA ASP A 325 -17.12 -14.76 15.22
C ASP A 325 -16.49 -16.16 15.31
N GLU A 326 -15.94 -16.49 16.48
CA GLU A 326 -15.32 -17.78 16.78
C GLU A 326 -16.26 -18.98 16.57
N ASN A 327 -17.58 -18.76 16.59
CA ASN A 327 -18.58 -19.80 16.34
C ASN A 327 -18.86 -20.02 14.85
N CYS A 328 -18.42 -19.11 13.98
CA CYS A 328 -18.65 -19.15 12.54
C CYS A 328 -17.40 -19.63 11.79
N LYS A 329 -17.42 -20.89 11.34
CA LYS A 329 -16.35 -21.48 10.49
C LYS A 329 -16.41 -21.03 9.03
N GLU A 330 -17.24 -20.05 8.71
CA GLU A 330 -17.39 -19.58 7.34
C GLU A 330 -16.13 -18.82 6.89
N SER A 331 -15.51 -19.29 5.82
CA SER A 331 -14.29 -18.72 5.27
C SER A 331 -14.55 -18.21 3.86
N THR A 332 -14.16 -16.96 3.57
CA THR A 332 -14.26 -16.41 2.22
C THR A 332 -12.91 -16.57 1.52
N PRO A 333 -12.84 -17.24 0.35
CA PRO A 333 -11.60 -17.27 -0.42
C PRO A 333 -11.31 -15.87 -0.94
N VAL A 334 -10.05 -15.46 -0.83
CA VAL A 334 -9.57 -14.17 -1.31
C VAL A 334 -8.26 -14.35 -2.06
N MET A 335 -8.01 -13.50 -3.04
CA MET A 335 -6.69 -13.31 -3.63
C MET A 335 -5.98 -12.18 -2.89
N CYS A 336 -4.83 -12.46 -2.33
CA CYS A 336 -3.93 -11.46 -1.74
C CYS A 336 -2.81 -11.15 -2.72
N VAL A 337 -2.60 -9.86 -3.00
CA VAL A 337 -1.49 -9.35 -3.83
C VAL A 337 -0.61 -8.46 -2.98
N GLU A 338 0.66 -8.81 -2.88
CA GLU A 338 1.67 -8.05 -2.16
C GLU A 338 2.67 -7.42 -3.13
N LEU A 339 2.98 -6.14 -2.91
CA LEU A 339 3.97 -5.38 -3.67
C LEU A 339 4.89 -4.61 -2.72
N VAL A 340 6.20 -4.75 -2.87
CA VAL A 340 7.22 -4.01 -2.12
C VAL A 340 8.13 -3.29 -3.10
N ALA A 341 8.19 -1.97 -2.99
CA ALA A 341 9.01 -1.14 -3.88
C ALA A 341 9.63 0.04 -3.14
N ASN A 342 10.65 0.66 -3.74
CA ASN A 342 11.29 1.86 -3.16
C ASN A 342 10.31 3.05 -3.07
N ARG A 343 9.36 3.14 -4.01
CA ARG A 343 8.30 4.14 -4.08
C ARG A 343 7.10 3.63 -4.86
N PHE A 344 5.99 4.35 -4.76
CA PHE A 344 4.81 4.24 -5.62
C PHE A 344 4.39 5.66 -5.98
N LEU A 345 4.23 5.98 -7.27
CA LEU A 345 3.69 7.27 -7.71
C LEU A 345 2.17 7.22 -7.69
N ARG A 346 1.56 8.38 -7.42
CA ARG A 346 0.12 8.55 -7.46
C ARG A 346 -0.33 8.62 -8.93
N LYS A 347 -1.52 8.10 -9.20
CA LYS A 347 -2.26 8.46 -10.41
C LYS A 347 -2.75 9.89 -10.21
N ASP A 348 -2.25 10.84 -11.00
CA ASP A 348 -2.86 12.17 -11.01
C ASP A 348 -4.25 12.00 -11.64
N GLY A 349 -5.28 12.28 -10.83
CA GLY A 349 -6.68 12.19 -11.22
C GLY A 349 -7.17 13.47 -11.87
#